data_AF-U6MAH5-F1
#
_entry.id   AF-U6MAH5-F1
#
_cell.length_a   1.000
_cell.length_b   1.000
_cell.length_c   1.000
_cell.angle_alpha   90.00
_cell.angle_beta   90.00
_cell.angle_gamma   90.00
#
_symmetry.space_group_name_H-M   'P 1'
#
loop_
_entity.id
_entity.type
_entity.pdbx_description
1 polymer ?
#
loop_
_entity_poly.entity_id
_entity_poly.type
_entity_poly.pdbx_seq_one_letter_code
_entity_poly.pdbx_strand_id
1 'polypeptide(L)'
;MLTPTLQLCVHRSDAINSFTPETYYYIDAAVSVGGQEIHMNWSRRQVFDLSVAQTFLAIVSEGIGGKCESIKETEEIICMPKALNTVELLKAASNRLGIGPHRAMQIAERLYLGGFITYPRTETSSYPPSFDAKAAIAAHANNPYWGQHARDILQ
;
A
#
# COMPACT_ATOMS: atom_id res chain seq x y z
N MET A 1 21.39 -0.60 -24.80
CA MET A 1 20.30 -0.02 -23.97
C MET A 1 20.12 -0.78 -22.65
N LEU A 2 21.15 -0.80 -21.79
CA LEU A 2 21.03 -1.32 -20.40
C LEU A 2 21.58 -0.31 -19.37
N THR A 3 22.27 0.73 -19.84
CA THR A 3 22.86 1.79 -19.03
C THR A 3 21.84 2.56 -18.17
N PRO A 4 20.67 3.00 -18.68
CA PRO A 4 19.74 3.80 -17.86
C PRO A 4 19.01 2.98 -16.78
N THR A 5 18.75 1.69 -16.99
CA THR A 5 18.10 0.84 -15.98
C THR A 5 19.07 0.49 -14.85
N LEU A 6 20.33 0.19 -15.17
CA LEU A 6 21.38 0.01 -14.17
C LEU A 6 21.60 1.29 -13.34
N GLN A 7 21.52 2.45 -13.99
CA GLN A 7 21.70 3.74 -13.32
C GLN A 7 20.68 3.99 -12.21
N LEU A 8 19.45 3.47 -12.31
CA LEU A 8 18.47 3.54 -11.21
C LEU A 8 18.95 2.79 -9.96
N CYS A 9 19.55 1.61 -10.15
CA CYS A 9 20.09 0.81 -9.05
C CYS A 9 21.31 1.49 -8.41
N VAL A 10 22.21 2.02 -9.25
CA VAL A 10 23.40 2.75 -8.79
C VAL A 10 22.99 4.00 -8.00
N HIS A 11 22.09 4.82 -8.55
CA HIS A 11 21.61 6.02 -7.86
C HIS A 11 20.95 5.71 -6.52
N ARG A 12 20.15 4.62 -6.44
CA ARG A 12 19.55 4.19 -5.16
C ARG A 12 20.63 3.73 -4.17
N SER A 13 21.65 3.01 -4.64
CA SER A 13 22.79 2.58 -3.81
C SER A 13 23.58 3.79 -3.29
N ASP A 14 23.91 4.74 -4.15
CA ASP A 14 24.63 5.96 -3.77
C ASP A 14 23.83 6.78 -2.76
N ALA A 15 22.52 6.91 -2.95
CA ALA A 15 21.64 7.58 -2.00
C ALA A 15 21.53 6.86 -0.65
N ILE A 16 21.69 5.52 -0.60
CA ILE A 16 21.78 4.77 0.66
C ILE A 16 23.14 5.03 1.32
N ASN A 17 24.22 5.02 0.54
CA ASN A 17 25.58 5.17 1.05
C ASN A 17 25.89 6.60 1.53
N SER A 18 25.27 7.61 0.90
CA SER A 18 25.42 9.02 1.31
C SER A 18 24.42 9.45 2.39
N PHE A 19 23.46 8.59 2.75
CA PHE A 19 22.50 8.88 3.80
C PHE A 19 23.19 8.90 5.17
N THR A 20 23.14 10.04 5.85
CA THR A 20 23.62 10.20 7.22
C THR A 20 22.41 10.18 8.16
N PRO A 21 22.19 9.13 8.98
CA PRO A 21 21.08 9.09 9.91
C PRO A 21 21.18 10.21 10.94
N GLU A 22 20.10 10.96 11.12
CA GLU A 22 19.99 12.01 12.14
C GLU A 22 19.15 11.53 13.32
N THR A 23 19.60 11.86 14.53
CA THR A 23 18.85 11.52 15.74
C THR A 23 17.65 12.45 15.87
N TYR A 24 16.48 11.88 16.12
CA TYR A 24 15.27 12.64 16.42
C TYR A 24 14.60 12.08 17.67
N TYR A 25 13.78 12.91 18.28
CA TYR A 25 13.05 12.64 19.49
C TYR A 25 11.57 12.92 19.25
N TYR A 26 10.71 12.08 19.80
CA TYR A 26 9.27 12.28 19.81
C TYR A 26 8.73 11.90 21.19
N ILE A 27 7.54 12.41 21.50
CA ILE A 27 6.86 12.10 22.76
C ILE A 27 5.77 11.09 22.43
N ASP A 28 5.90 9.89 23.01
CA ASP A 28 4.85 8.89 23.04
C ASP A 28 4.10 9.02 24.36
N ALA A 29 2.78 9.23 24.28
CA ALA A 29 1.92 9.42 25.44
C ALA A 29 0.73 8.47 25.33
N ALA A 30 0.55 7.64 26.35
CA ALA A 30 -0.56 6.73 26.47
C ALA A 30 -1.60 7.27 27.46
N VAL A 31 -2.88 7.23 27.08
CA VAL A 31 -4.00 7.61 27.95
C VAL A 31 -4.91 6.41 28.16
N SER A 32 -5.27 6.15 29.42
CA SER A 32 -6.25 5.11 29.76
C SER A 32 -7.66 5.71 29.82
N VAL A 33 -8.52 5.31 28.88
CA VAL A 33 -9.93 5.69 28.87
C VAL A 33 -10.77 4.42 28.93
N GLY A 34 -11.55 4.25 30.01
CA GLY A 34 -12.45 3.09 30.14
C GLY A 34 -11.74 1.72 30.19
N GLY A 35 -10.48 1.69 30.64
CA GLY A 35 -9.67 0.46 30.69
C GLY A 35 -8.97 0.10 29.38
N GLN A 36 -9.12 0.92 28.33
CA GLN A 36 -8.34 0.81 27.09
C GLN A 36 -7.21 1.84 27.07
N GLU A 37 -6.02 1.40 26.70
CA GLU A 37 -4.85 2.25 26.51
C GLU A 37 -4.80 2.75 25.07
N ILE A 38 -4.77 4.07 24.89
CA ILE A 38 -4.73 4.72 23.59
C ILE A 38 -3.41 5.49 23.48
N HIS A 39 -2.58 5.13 22.50
CA HIS A 39 -1.38 5.89 22.15
C HIS A 39 -1.75 7.15 21.37
N MET A 40 -1.26 8.29 21.84
CA MET A 40 -1.44 9.58 21.19
C MET A 40 -0.25 9.92 20.32
N ASN A 41 -0.53 10.38 19.10
CA ASN A 41 0.49 10.94 18.23
C ASN A 41 0.73 12.40 18.57
N TRP A 42 1.98 12.77 18.86
CA TRP A 42 2.34 14.16 19.12
C TRP A 42 2.10 15.03 17.88
N SER A 43 1.43 16.16 18.04
CA SER A 43 1.07 17.07 16.93
C SER A 43 2.27 17.59 16.13
N ARG A 44 3.44 17.74 16.79
CA ARG A 44 4.69 18.16 16.15
C ARG A 44 5.44 17.03 15.44
N ARG A 45 4.97 15.78 15.56
CA ARG A 45 5.59 14.53 15.10
C ARG A 45 6.94 14.24 15.73
N GLN A 46 7.96 15.05 15.45
CA GLN A 46 9.33 14.84 15.93
C GLN A 46 10.10 16.16 16.05
N VAL A 47 11.14 16.16 16.88
CA VAL A 47 12.14 17.24 17.01
C VAL A 47 13.54 16.64 16.94
N PHE A 48 14.52 17.40 16.43
CA PHE A 48 15.90 16.93 16.29
C PHE A 48 16.81 17.38 17.44
N ASP A 49 16.38 18.37 18.22
CA ASP A 49 17.11 18.89 19.37
C ASP A 49 16.63 18.21 20.67
N LEU A 50 17.57 17.62 21.40
CA LEU A 50 17.31 16.95 22.68
C LEU A 50 16.82 17.93 23.76
N SER A 51 17.37 19.15 23.81
CA SER A 51 17.00 20.16 24.82
C SER A 51 15.55 20.59 24.67
N VAL A 52 15.10 20.73 23.42
CA VAL A 52 13.73 21.03 23.06
C VAL A 52 12.81 19.87 23.43
N ALA A 53 13.21 18.63 23.11
CA ALA A 53 12.43 17.43 23.47
C ALA A 53 12.24 17.30 24.98
N GLN A 54 13.30 17.51 25.77
CA GLN A 54 13.26 17.47 27.23
C GLN A 54 12.36 18.56 27.82
N THR A 55 12.39 19.76 27.24
CA THR A 55 11.52 20.86 27.66
C THR A 55 10.05 20.49 27.47
N PHE A 56 9.69 19.92 26.32
CA PHE A 56 8.32 19.45 26.08
C PHE A 56 7.94 18.26 26.97
N LEU A 57 8.86 17.33 27.22
CA LEU A 57 8.63 16.21 28.13
C LEU A 57 8.33 16.70 29.56
N ALA A 58 9.09 17.67 30.06
CA ALA A 58 8.87 18.26 31.38
C ALA A 58 7.45 18.86 31.48
N ILE A 59 7.07 19.69 30.50
CA ILE A 59 5.72 20.30 30.43
C ILE A 59 4.61 19.24 30.41
N VAL A 60 4.79 18.16 29.65
CA VAL A 60 3.79 17.08 29.56
C VAL A 60 3.74 16.25 30.84
N SER A 61 4.89 16.00 31.48
CA SER A 61 4.96 15.23 32.73
C SER A 61 4.37 15.94 33.94
N GLU A 62 4.37 17.28 33.94
CA GLU A 62 3.70 18.10 34.95
C GLU A 62 2.18 18.14 34.75
N GLY A 63 1.70 17.81 33.55
CA GLY A 63 0.27 17.78 33.22
C GLY A 63 -0.45 16.60 33.85
N ILE A 64 -1.53 16.86 34.58
CA ILE A 64 -2.32 15.83 35.29
C ILE A 64 -3.31 15.10 34.35
N GLY A 65 -3.56 15.62 33.14
CA GLY A 65 -4.43 14.96 32.17
C GLY A 65 -4.59 15.71 30.84
N GLY A 66 -5.06 15.00 29.82
CA GLY A 66 -5.38 15.56 28.51
C GLY A 66 -6.84 15.99 28.41
N LYS A 67 -7.10 17.11 27.72
CA LYS A 67 -8.45 17.56 27.37
C LYS A 67 -8.70 17.28 25.89
N CYS A 68 -9.86 16.71 25.55
CA CYS A 68 -10.29 16.61 24.17
C CYS A 68 -10.64 18.02 23.65
N GLU A 69 -9.87 18.53 22.69
CA GLU A 69 -10.12 19.84 22.07
C GLU A 69 -11.10 19.76 20.90
N SER A 70 -10.98 18.71 20.07
CA SER A 70 -11.86 18.51 18.92
C SER A 70 -11.98 17.03 18.58
N ILE A 71 -13.16 16.65 18.11
CA ILE A 71 -13.43 15.34 17.52
C ILE A 71 -13.75 15.59 16.06
N LYS A 72 -12.98 14.95 15.17
CA LYS A 72 -13.20 15.00 13.74
C LYS A 72 -13.51 13.60 13.24
N GLU A 73 -14.73 13.42 12.76
CA GLU A 73 -15.13 12.22 12.05
C GLU A 73 -15.03 12.50 10.55
N THR A 74 -14.32 11.63 9.83
CA THR A 74 -14.22 11.70 8.38
C THR A 74 -14.53 10.34 7.81
N GLU A 75 -15.52 10.31 6.92
CA GLU A 75 -15.77 9.13 6.09
C GLU A 75 -14.65 9.03 5.04
N GLU A 76 -13.89 7.94 5.10
CA GLU A 76 -12.90 7.60 4.08
C GLU A 76 -13.48 6.55 3.13
N ILE A 77 -13.56 6.87 1.85
CA ILE A 77 -13.99 5.93 0.81
C ILE A 77 -12.76 5.21 0.28
N ILE A 78 -12.65 3.92 0.57
CA ILE A 78 -11.61 3.06 -0.03
C ILE A 78 -12.07 2.69 -1.45
N CYS A 79 -11.41 3.28 -2.45
CA CYS A 79 -11.71 3.02 -3.85
C CYS A 79 -11.34 1.59 -4.28
N MET A 80 -12.16 1.00 -5.15
CA MET A 80 -11.85 -0.28 -5.79
C MET A 80 -10.56 -0.20 -6.63
N PRO A 81 -9.82 -1.32 -6.75
CA PRO A 81 -8.63 -1.36 -7.59
C PRO A 81 -8.98 -1.12 -9.06
N LYS A 82 -8.06 -0.46 -9.77
CA LYS A 82 -8.16 -0.27 -11.22
C LYS A 82 -7.98 -1.60 -11.95
N ALA A 83 -8.44 -1.66 -13.21
CA ALA A 83 -8.21 -2.85 -14.04
C ALA A 83 -6.71 -3.10 -14.20
N LEU A 84 -6.34 -4.38 -14.18
CA LEU A 84 -4.94 -4.80 -14.14
C LEU A 84 -4.26 -4.55 -15.49
N ASN A 85 -3.16 -3.79 -15.50
CA ASN A 85 -2.30 -3.60 -16.66
C ASN A 85 -0.98 -4.39 -16.51
N THR A 86 -0.13 -4.39 -17.53
CA THR A 86 1.13 -5.15 -17.51
C THR A 86 2.08 -4.69 -16.40
N VAL A 87 2.16 -3.38 -16.15
CA VAL A 87 3.09 -2.83 -15.15
C VAL A 87 2.68 -3.28 -13.74
N GLU A 88 1.41 -3.18 -13.40
CA GLU A 88 0.88 -3.60 -12.11
C GLU A 88 0.91 -5.12 -11.95
N LEU A 89 0.67 -5.89 -13.02
CA LEU A 89 0.87 -7.34 -13.03
C LEU A 89 2.30 -7.72 -12.65
N LEU A 90 3.31 -7.11 -13.30
CA LEU A 90 4.72 -7.41 -13.04
C LEU A 90 5.15 -6.98 -11.64
N LYS A 91 4.69 -5.81 -11.16
CA LYS A 91 4.94 -5.36 -9.78
C LYS A 91 4.31 -6.30 -8.75
N ALA A 92 3.05 -6.70 -8.95
CA ALA A 92 2.34 -7.59 -8.03
C ALA A 92 2.98 -8.98 -8.02
N ALA A 93 3.38 -9.51 -9.18
CA ALA A 93 4.09 -10.79 -9.28
C ALA A 93 5.43 -10.76 -8.53
N SER A 94 6.20 -9.67 -8.65
CA SER A 94 7.46 -9.52 -7.93
C SER A 94 7.24 -9.37 -6.42
N ASN A 95 6.37 -8.45 -6.00
CA ASN A 95 6.22 -8.08 -4.59
C ASN A 95 5.42 -9.11 -3.77
N ARG A 96 4.41 -9.75 -4.37
CA ARG A 96 3.51 -10.68 -3.66
C ARG A 96 3.82 -12.14 -3.92
N LEU A 97 4.32 -12.48 -5.10
CA LEU A 97 4.58 -13.87 -5.51
C LEU A 97 6.07 -14.21 -5.61
N GLY A 98 6.97 -13.23 -5.48
CA GLY A 98 8.42 -13.44 -5.63
C GLY A 98 8.84 -13.85 -7.05
N ILE A 99 8.00 -13.60 -8.07
CA ILE A 99 8.27 -13.98 -9.45
C ILE A 99 8.90 -12.81 -10.19
N GLY A 100 10.13 -13.00 -10.67
CA GLY A 100 10.83 -11.98 -11.45
C GLY A 100 10.09 -11.59 -12.75
N PRO A 101 10.21 -10.34 -13.23
CA PRO A 101 9.38 -9.82 -14.33
C PRO A 101 9.41 -10.66 -15.61
N HIS A 102 10.59 -11.17 -15.98
CA HIS A 102 10.75 -12.02 -17.17
C HIS A 102 9.95 -13.32 -17.06
N ARG A 103 10.05 -14.01 -15.91
CA ARG A 103 9.32 -15.26 -15.67
C ARG A 103 7.81 -15.01 -15.55
N ALA A 104 7.40 -13.92 -14.91
CA ALA A 104 6.01 -13.53 -14.82
C ALA A 104 5.39 -13.33 -16.22
N MET A 105 6.11 -12.63 -17.10
CA MET A 105 5.67 -12.42 -18.48
C MET A 105 5.55 -13.72 -19.28
N GLN A 106 6.52 -14.64 -19.16
CA GLN A 106 6.46 -15.95 -19.81
C GLN A 106 5.27 -16.80 -19.33
N ILE A 107 4.96 -16.77 -18.03
CA ILE A 107 3.80 -17.47 -17.48
C ILE A 107 2.51 -16.85 -18.03
N ALA A 108 2.41 -15.52 -18.05
CA ALA A 108 1.24 -14.83 -18.58
C ALA A 108 1.02 -15.14 -20.08
N GLU A 109 2.08 -15.17 -20.88
CA GLU A 109 1.99 -15.56 -22.30
C GLU A 109 1.49 -17.00 -22.48
N ARG A 110 1.95 -17.93 -21.65
CA ARG A 110 1.45 -19.32 -21.66
C ARG A 110 -0.03 -19.40 -21.28
N LEU A 111 -0.47 -18.61 -20.30
CA LEU A 111 -1.88 -18.56 -19.90
C LEU A 111 -2.76 -17.95 -20.99
N TYR A 112 -2.26 -16.94 -21.70
CA TYR A 112 -2.92 -16.36 -22.86
C TYR A 112 -3.09 -17.38 -23.99
N LEU A 113 -2.01 -18.09 -24.35
CA LEU A 113 -2.07 -19.16 -25.36
C LEU A 113 -2.99 -20.31 -24.94
N GLY A 114 -3.11 -20.57 -23.63
CA GLY A 114 -4.08 -21.53 -23.08
C GLY A 114 -5.52 -21.03 -23.01
N GLY A 115 -5.79 -19.78 -23.41
CA GLY A 115 -7.14 -19.18 -23.39
C GLY A 115 -7.65 -18.79 -22.00
N PHE A 116 -6.79 -18.75 -20.98
CA PHE A 116 -7.18 -18.44 -19.60
C PHE A 116 -7.27 -16.94 -19.32
N ILE A 117 -6.45 -16.13 -19.99
CA ILE A 117 -6.39 -14.68 -19.80
C ILE A 117 -6.39 -13.96 -21.15
N THR A 118 -6.76 -12.68 -21.14
CA THR A 118 -6.59 -11.79 -22.29
C THR A 118 -5.13 -11.42 -22.51
N TYR A 119 -4.83 -10.79 -23.65
CA TYR A 119 -3.46 -10.44 -24.03
C TYR A 119 -2.74 -9.64 -22.92
N PRO A 120 -1.61 -10.16 -22.37
CA PRO A 120 -1.03 -9.65 -21.13
C PRO A 120 -0.10 -8.44 -21.30
N ARG A 121 0.06 -7.91 -22.52
CA ARG A 121 0.90 -6.74 -22.83
C ARG A 121 0.00 -5.56 -23.22
N THR A 122 -0.48 -4.84 -22.21
CA THR A 122 -1.38 -3.69 -22.34
C THR A 122 -1.06 -2.60 -21.32
N GLU A 123 -1.17 -1.35 -21.77
CA GLU A 123 -1.10 -0.16 -20.91
C GLU A 123 -2.48 0.28 -20.42
N THR A 124 -3.55 -0.28 -21.00
CA THR A 124 -4.94 0.07 -20.69
C THR A 124 -5.32 -0.41 -19.30
N SER A 125 -5.93 0.49 -18.52
CA SER A 125 -6.44 0.23 -17.16
C SER A 125 -7.96 0.44 -17.05
N SER A 126 -8.65 0.44 -18.20
CA SER A 126 -10.10 0.59 -18.32
C SER A 126 -10.67 -0.50 -19.22
N TYR A 127 -11.84 -1.01 -18.88
CA TYR A 127 -12.55 -1.96 -19.73
C TYR A 127 -13.25 -1.22 -20.88
N PRO A 128 -13.21 -1.74 -22.12
CA PRO A 128 -13.97 -1.15 -23.21
C PRO A 128 -15.48 -1.35 -22.96
N PRO A 129 -16.35 -0.46 -23.47
CA PRO A 129 -17.81 -0.59 -23.30
C PRO A 129 -18.40 -1.89 -23.85
N SER A 130 -17.70 -2.53 -24.79
CA SER A 130 -18.09 -3.81 -25.40
C SER A 130 -17.74 -5.03 -24.55
N PHE A 131 -17.01 -4.87 -23.45
CA PHE A 131 -16.59 -5.98 -22.60
C PHE A 131 -17.72 -6.45 -21.68
N ASP A 132 -18.09 -7.73 -21.78
CA ASP A 132 -19.07 -8.35 -20.91
C ASP A 132 -18.45 -8.80 -19.58
N ALA A 133 -18.41 -7.88 -18.62
CA ALA A 133 -17.89 -8.16 -17.28
C ALA A 133 -18.75 -9.17 -16.50
N LYS A 134 -20.07 -9.22 -16.74
CA LYS A 134 -20.96 -10.16 -16.04
C LYS A 134 -20.67 -11.59 -16.46
N ALA A 135 -20.48 -11.84 -17.75
CA ALA A 135 -20.09 -13.14 -18.25
C ALA A 135 -18.72 -13.59 -17.70
N ALA A 136 -17.74 -12.68 -17.64
CA ALA A 136 -16.43 -12.98 -17.06
C ALA A 136 -16.52 -13.36 -15.57
N ILE A 137 -17.33 -12.64 -14.77
CA ILE A 137 -17.54 -12.95 -13.35
C ILE A 137 -18.28 -14.28 -13.18
N ALA A 138 -19.28 -14.55 -14.02
CA ALA A 138 -20.07 -15.79 -13.97
C ALA A 138 -19.20 -17.03 -14.19
N ALA A 139 -18.16 -16.95 -15.04
CA ALA A 139 -17.20 -18.03 -15.24
C ALA A 139 -16.44 -18.42 -13.95
N HIS A 140 -16.34 -17.53 -12.97
CA HIS A 140 -15.67 -17.77 -11.69
C HIS A 140 -16.59 -18.25 -10.56
N ALA A 141 -17.92 -18.32 -10.78
CA ALA A 141 -18.89 -18.65 -9.74
C ALA A 141 -18.71 -20.04 -9.10
N ASN A 142 -18.05 -20.97 -9.81
CA ASN A 142 -17.79 -22.33 -9.34
C ASN A 142 -16.42 -22.51 -8.67
N ASN A 143 -15.64 -21.44 -8.51
CA ASN A 143 -14.33 -21.54 -7.86
C ASN A 143 -14.49 -21.73 -6.33
N PRO A 144 -13.79 -22.69 -5.71
CA PRO A 144 -13.95 -22.98 -4.28
C PRO A 144 -13.46 -21.86 -3.35
N TYR A 145 -12.53 -21.01 -3.81
CA TYR A 145 -11.93 -19.96 -2.99
C TYR A 145 -12.66 -18.62 -3.07
N TRP A 146 -13.15 -18.23 -4.25
CA TRP A 146 -13.77 -16.91 -4.47
C TRP A 146 -15.11 -16.96 -5.21
N GLY A 147 -15.63 -18.15 -5.53
CA GLY A 147 -16.88 -18.29 -6.28
C GLY A 147 -18.09 -17.73 -5.55
N GLN A 148 -18.10 -17.75 -4.21
CA GLN A 148 -19.17 -17.10 -3.43
C GLN A 148 -19.21 -15.60 -3.70
N HIS A 149 -18.07 -14.91 -3.61
CA HIS A 149 -17.99 -13.47 -3.86
C HIS A 149 -18.40 -13.11 -5.29
N ALA A 150 -18.03 -13.94 -6.27
CA ALA A 150 -18.48 -13.76 -7.65
C ALA A 150 -20.01 -13.85 -7.80
N ARG A 151 -20.68 -14.74 -7.04
CA ARG A 151 -22.15 -14.82 -7.00
C ARG A 151 -22.77 -13.61 -6.34
N ASP A 152 -22.18 -13.12 -5.25
CA ASP A 152 -22.70 -11.95 -4.54
C ASP A 152 -22.65 -10.67 -5.39
N ILE A 153 -21.64 -10.53 -6.27
CA ILE A 153 -21.54 -9.41 -7.23
C ILE A 153 -22.59 -9.49 -8.37
N LEU A 154 -23.06 -10.69 -8.70
CA LEU A 154 -24.00 -10.91 -9.80
C LEU A 154 -25.48 -10.78 -9.41
N GLN A 155 -25.77 -10.72 -8.10
CA GLN A 155 -27.11 -10.45 -7.56
C GLN A 155 -27.47 -8.97 -7.71
#